data_AF-A0A8M8V1I4-F1
#
_entry.id   AF-A0A8M8V1I4-F1
#
_cell.length_a   1.000
_cell.length_b   1.000
_cell.length_c   1.000
_cell.angle_alpha   90.00
_cell.angle_beta   90.00
_cell.angle_gamma   90.00
#
_symmetry.space_group_name_H-M   'P 1'
#
loop_
_entity.id
_entity.type
_entity.pdbx_description
1 polymer ?
#
loop_
_entity_poly.entity_id
_entity_poly.type
_entity_poly.pdbx_seq_one_letter_code
_entity_poly.pdbx_strand_id
1 'polypeptide(L)'
;MKKYADQNRRFLEFNAGDLVMVKVSDPRFSKSSRGRDPRLMQKYVGPLSVIRRIGTVAYKVELPSWWKIHNVFHVSQLKKYSADKDEDTRNQPSCRELELTKTKEKVAEAILNHRVTITQSPTTRNHAVMKATLAQRLRAREERAGEQVTPSEPEDTSATPTLEIPSDTVPIEGRE
;
A
#
# COMPACT_ATOMS: atom_id res chain seq x y z
N MET A 1 -40.36 1.12 36.72
CA MET A 1 -39.42 0.54 35.72
C MET A 1 -39.24 1.40 34.47
N LYS A 2 -40.32 1.85 33.79
CA LYS A 2 -40.22 2.60 32.52
C LYS A 2 -39.32 3.85 32.55
N LYS A 3 -39.42 4.67 33.60
CA LYS A 3 -38.62 5.90 33.76
C LYS A 3 -37.10 5.66 33.73
N TYR A 4 -36.61 4.55 34.29
CA TYR A 4 -35.18 4.22 34.29
C TYR A 4 -34.72 3.60 32.97
N ALA A 5 -35.62 2.88 32.25
CA ALA A 5 -35.30 2.24 30.98
C ALA A 5 -35.17 3.24 29.81
N ASP A 6 -35.92 4.34 29.84
CA ASP A 6 -35.96 5.31 28.76
C ASP A 6 -34.94 6.45 28.91
N GLN A 7 -34.30 6.59 30.08
CA GLN A 7 -33.35 7.68 30.38
C GLN A 7 -32.18 7.80 29.39
N ASN A 8 -31.68 6.67 28.88
CA ASN A 8 -30.55 6.64 27.93
C ASN A 8 -30.96 6.46 26.46
N ARG A 9 -32.27 6.42 26.16
CA ARG A 9 -32.73 6.32 24.77
C ARG A 9 -32.63 7.69 24.11
N ARG A 10 -31.79 7.78 23.07
CA ARG A 10 -31.70 8.97 22.23
C ARG A 10 -32.51 8.76 20.96
N PHE A 11 -33.41 9.71 20.68
CA PHE A 11 -34.06 9.78 19.39
C PHE A 11 -33.04 10.31 18.38
N LEU A 12 -32.71 9.48 17.37
CA LEU A 12 -31.90 9.91 16.24
C LEU A 12 -32.82 10.11 15.05
N GLU A 13 -32.77 11.31 14.48
CA GLU A 13 -33.46 11.67 13.27
C GLU A 13 -32.45 12.14 12.22
N PHE A 14 -32.73 11.81 10.97
CA PHE A 14 -31.91 12.16 9.83
C PHE A 14 -32.79 12.81 8.76
N ASN A 15 -32.26 13.81 8.07
CA ASN A 15 -32.91 14.44 6.94
C ASN A 15 -32.34 13.93 5.61
N ALA A 16 -33.06 14.14 4.52
CA ALA A 16 -32.52 13.89 3.19
C ALA A 16 -31.32 14.83 2.95
N GLY A 17 -30.21 14.29 2.43
CA GLY A 17 -28.95 15.02 2.24
C GLY A 17 -27.98 14.96 3.43
N ASP A 18 -28.40 14.47 4.60
CA ASP A 18 -27.48 14.26 5.71
C ASP A 18 -26.46 13.17 5.36
N LEU A 19 -25.21 13.38 5.78
CA LEU A 19 -24.17 12.36 5.69
C LEU A 19 -24.27 11.42 6.89
N VAL A 20 -24.30 10.12 6.61
CA VAL A 20 -24.40 9.06 7.61
C VAL A 20 -23.39 7.96 7.33
N MET A 21 -22.95 7.29 8.39
CA MET A 21 -22.20 6.05 8.28
C MET A 21 -23.11 4.86 8.53
N VAL A 22 -23.01 3.84 7.68
CA VAL A 22 -23.80 2.62 7.76
C VAL A 22 -23.02 1.54 8.49
N LYS A 23 -23.64 0.90 9.48
CA LYS A 23 -23.10 -0.28 10.15
C LYS A 23 -23.13 -1.47 9.19
N VAL A 24 -21.98 -2.02 8.89
CA VAL A 24 -21.83 -3.20 8.04
C VAL A 24 -21.47 -4.39 8.92
N SER A 25 -22.34 -5.41 8.94
CA SER A 25 -22.08 -6.64 9.70
C SER A 25 -21.12 -7.58 8.99
N ASP A 26 -21.13 -7.57 7.66
CA ASP A 26 -20.32 -8.48 6.85
C ASP A 26 -19.01 -7.82 6.43
N PRO A 27 -17.86 -8.45 6.75
CA PRO A 27 -16.56 -7.88 6.49
C PRO A 27 -16.32 -7.56 5.00
N ARG A 28 -16.93 -8.30 4.06
CA ARG A 28 -16.70 -8.18 2.62
C ARG A 28 -17.02 -6.80 2.03
N PHE A 29 -17.92 -6.03 2.65
CA PHE A 29 -18.33 -4.72 2.12
C PHE A 29 -17.45 -3.56 2.59
N SER A 30 -16.61 -3.80 3.60
CA SER A 30 -15.59 -2.83 4.00
C SER A 30 -14.34 -3.03 3.14
N LYS A 31 -13.95 -1.99 2.38
CA LYS A 31 -12.69 -2.00 1.61
C LYS A 31 -11.47 -2.29 2.51
N SER A 32 -11.59 -1.91 3.78
CA SER A 32 -10.60 -2.11 4.82
C SER A 32 -10.44 -3.61 5.17
N SER A 33 -11.44 -4.45 4.96
CA SER A 33 -11.46 -5.83 5.46
C SER A 33 -10.42 -6.80 4.93
N ARG A 34 -9.94 -6.61 3.71
CA ARG A 34 -9.22 -7.67 2.99
C ARG A 34 -7.95 -8.07 3.75
N GLY A 35 -7.90 -9.32 4.22
CA GLY A 35 -6.77 -9.87 4.96
C GLY A 35 -6.62 -9.41 6.41
N ARG A 36 -7.59 -8.66 6.97
CA ARG A 36 -7.59 -8.23 8.38
C ARG A 36 -8.51 -9.10 9.25
N ASP A 37 -8.14 -9.24 10.52
CA ASP A 37 -8.98 -9.88 11.53
C ASP A 37 -10.32 -9.12 11.64
N PRO A 38 -11.49 -9.79 11.58
CA PRO A 38 -12.80 -9.17 11.70
C PRO A 38 -12.97 -8.32 12.98
N ARG A 39 -12.22 -8.62 14.04
CA ARG A 39 -12.23 -7.85 15.30
C ARG A 39 -11.61 -6.45 15.16
N LEU A 40 -10.64 -6.30 14.25
CA LEU A 40 -9.93 -5.05 13.97
C LEU A 40 -10.54 -4.27 12.80
N MET A 41 -11.68 -4.73 12.31
CA MET A 41 -12.35 -4.09 11.18
C MET A 41 -13.21 -2.91 11.60
N GLN A 42 -13.28 -1.93 10.70
CA GLN A 42 -14.17 -0.79 10.83
C GLN A 42 -15.63 -1.27 10.75
N LYS A 43 -16.39 -1.04 11.82
CA LYS A 43 -17.80 -1.46 11.94
C LYS A 43 -18.78 -0.60 11.13
N TYR A 44 -18.40 0.67 10.88
CA TYR A 44 -19.22 1.65 10.18
C TYR A 44 -18.50 2.10 8.92
N VAL A 45 -19.14 2.03 7.77
CA VAL A 45 -18.48 2.32 6.49
C VAL A 45 -19.04 3.61 5.90
N GLY A 46 -18.09 4.49 5.53
CA GLY A 46 -18.25 5.64 4.64
C GLY A 46 -19.16 6.77 5.15
N PRO A 47 -18.94 8.01 4.71
CA PRO A 47 -20.01 8.99 4.63
C PRO A 47 -20.88 8.65 3.40
N LEU A 48 -22.14 8.36 3.63
CA LEU A 48 -23.14 8.07 2.61
C LEU A 48 -24.29 9.06 2.77
N SER A 49 -24.87 9.51 1.66
CA SER A 49 -25.98 10.46 1.70
C SER A 49 -27.29 9.74 2.02
N VAL A 50 -28.14 10.35 2.85
CA VAL A 50 -29.52 9.89 3.03
C VAL A 50 -30.35 10.40 1.85
N ILE A 51 -30.93 9.48 1.07
CA ILE A 51 -31.80 9.83 -0.07
C ILE A 51 -33.15 10.32 0.43
N ARG A 52 -33.79 9.55 1.31
CA ARG A 52 -35.11 9.86 1.87
C ARG A 52 -35.42 9.06 3.12
N ARG A 53 -36.32 9.58 3.96
CA ARG A 53 -36.95 8.84 5.06
C ARG A 53 -38.10 7.99 4.50
N ILE A 54 -38.07 6.67 4.73
CA ILE A 54 -39.12 5.74 4.28
C ILE A 54 -40.21 5.60 5.35
N GLY A 55 -39.83 5.71 6.62
CA GLY A 55 -40.76 5.71 7.74
C GLY A 55 -40.13 6.28 9.00
N THR A 56 -40.78 6.10 10.14
CA THR A 56 -40.27 6.65 11.41
C THR A 56 -38.87 6.12 11.75
N VAL A 57 -38.59 4.87 11.37
CA VAL A 57 -37.40 4.13 11.80
C VAL A 57 -36.51 3.66 10.63
N ALA A 58 -36.95 3.82 9.38
CA ALA A 58 -36.26 3.31 8.20
C ALA A 58 -35.88 4.45 7.25
N TYR A 59 -34.61 4.47 6.85
CA TYR A 59 -34.03 5.47 5.95
C TYR A 59 -33.42 4.81 4.73
N LYS A 60 -33.61 5.45 3.57
CA LYS A 60 -32.96 5.06 2.32
C LYS A 60 -31.63 5.78 2.21
N VAL A 61 -30.54 5.04 2.07
CA VAL A 61 -29.18 5.57 1.95
C VAL A 61 -28.66 5.32 0.54
N GLU A 62 -27.89 6.26 0.01
CA GLU A 62 -27.20 6.09 -1.26
C GLU A 62 -26.05 5.11 -1.11
N LEU A 63 -26.30 3.86 -1.51
CA LEU A 63 -25.28 2.81 -1.54
C LEU A 63 -24.65 2.74 -2.92
N PRO A 64 -23.35 2.45 -3.00
CA PRO A 64 -22.71 2.22 -4.28
C PRO A 64 -23.14 0.86 -4.86
N SER A 65 -23.23 0.76 -6.19
CA SER A 65 -23.78 -0.41 -6.91
C SER A 65 -23.10 -1.75 -6.62
N TRP A 66 -21.82 -1.74 -6.21
CA TRP A 66 -21.08 -2.97 -5.85
C TRP A 66 -21.52 -3.58 -4.52
N TRP A 67 -22.27 -2.85 -3.68
CA TRP A 67 -22.92 -3.42 -2.50
C TRP A 67 -24.20 -4.12 -2.92
N LYS A 68 -24.16 -5.45 -2.95
CA LYS A 68 -25.34 -6.31 -3.15
C LYS A 68 -26.26 -6.35 -1.91
N ILE A 69 -26.47 -5.20 -1.26
CA ILE A 69 -27.29 -5.04 -0.05
C ILE A 69 -28.44 -4.08 -0.37
N HIS A 70 -29.58 -4.27 0.29
CA HIS A 70 -30.69 -3.33 0.23
C HIS A 70 -30.28 -1.96 0.79
N ASN A 71 -30.72 -0.89 0.12
CA ASN A 71 -30.40 0.49 0.47
C ASN A 71 -31.28 1.07 1.60
N VAL A 72 -32.02 0.23 2.31
CA VAL A 72 -32.92 0.62 3.39
C VAL A 72 -32.36 0.13 4.71
N PHE A 73 -32.08 1.07 5.61
CA PHE A 73 -31.46 0.80 6.90
C PHE A 73 -32.34 1.30 8.05
N HIS A 74 -32.29 0.57 9.17
CA HIS A 74 -32.91 0.97 10.42
C HIS A 74 -32.06 2.05 11.12
N VAL A 75 -32.66 2.99 11.86
CA VAL A 75 -31.95 4.10 12.53
C VAL A 75 -30.78 3.63 13.39
N SER A 76 -30.91 2.48 14.06
CA SER A 76 -29.86 1.90 14.91
C SER A 76 -28.60 1.44 14.16
N GLN A 77 -28.70 1.26 12.84
CA GLN A 77 -27.59 0.90 11.97
C GLN A 77 -26.93 2.13 11.36
N LEU A 78 -27.47 3.33 11.58
CA LEU A 78 -26.96 4.57 11.05
C LEU A 78 -26.31 5.39 12.15
N LYS A 79 -25.21 6.05 11.81
CA LYS A 79 -24.52 7.00 12.67
C LYS A 79 -24.34 8.31 11.92
N LYS A 80 -24.70 9.44 12.53
CA LYS A 80 -24.49 10.76 11.91
C LYS A 80 -22.99 10.96 11.63
N TYR A 81 -22.67 11.36 10.42
CA TYR A 81 -21.31 11.75 10.04
C TYR A 81 -21.19 13.27 10.21
N SER A 82 -20.15 13.68 10.93
CA SER A 82 -19.73 15.08 11.03
C SER A 82 -18.28 15.11 10.54
N ALA A 83 -18.00 15.93 9.52
CA ALA A 83 -16.63 16.19 9.13
C ALA A 83 -15.98 17.04 10.24
N ASP A 84 -14.94 16.52 10.87
CA ASP A 84 -14.11 17.32 11.76
C ASP A 84 -13.38 18.34 10.88
N LYS A 85 -13.54 19.64 11.18
CA LYS A 85 -12.89 20.71 10.40
C LYS A 85 -11.36 20.71 10.52
N ASP A 86 -10.84 19.93 11.47
CA ASP A 86 -9.43 19.80 11.82
C ASP A 86 -8.80 18.48 11.33
N GLU A 87 -9.47 17.71 10.44
CA GLU A 87 -8.90 16.45 9.91
C GLU A 87 -7.54 16.67 9.22
N ASP A 88 -7.40 17.78 8.50
CA ASP A 88 -6.17 18.12 7.78
C ASP A 88 -5.00 18.44 8.72
N THR A 89 -5.28 19.01 9.89
CA THR A 89 -4.27 19.34 10.91
C THR A 89 -3.97 18.18 11.86
N ARG A 90 -4.89 17.22 12.03
CA ARG A 90 -4.71 16.08 12.95
C ARG A 90 -3.78 15.00 12.43
N ASN A 91 -3.79 14.77 11.11
CA ASN A 91 -2.89 13.82 10.45
C ASN A 91 -1.55 14.45 10.07
N GLN A 92 -1.32 15.72 10.37
CA GLN A 92 0.04 16.26 10.34
C GLN A 92 0.82 15.56 11.46
N PRO A 93 1.90 14.83 11.13
CA PRO A 93 2.78 14.31 12.15
C PRO A 93 3.36 15.51 12.89
N SER A 94 2.85 15.78 14.09
CA SER A 94 3.41 16.79 14.99
C SER A 94 4.75 16.36 15.59
N CYS A 95 5.35 15.29 15.03
CA CYS A 95 6.73 14.91 15.27
C CYS A 95 7.58 16.17 15.05
N ARG A 96 7.88 16.85 16.15
CA ARG A 96 8.78 17.99 16.18
C ARG A 96 10.02 17.56 15.41
N GLU A 97 10.43 18.37 14.43
CA GLU A 97 11.71 18.20 13.77
C GLU A 97 12.78 18.16 14.86
N LEU A 98 13.30 16.97 15.15
CA LEU A 98 14.33 16.81 16.15
C LEU A 98 15.63 17.14 15.43
N GLU A 99 16.08 18.38 15.58
CA GLU A 99 17.43 18.77 15.20
C GLU A 99 18.42 17.82 15.89
N LEU A 100 19.02 16.96 15.09
CA LEU A 100 20.05 16.02 15.50
C LEU A 100 21.33 16.83 15.69
N THR A 101 21.55 17.30 16.92
CA THR A 101 22.86 17.81 17.29
C THR A 101 23.87 16.66 17.18
N LYS A 102 25.11 16.94 16.76
CA LYS A 102 26.21 15.94 16.63
C LYS A 102 26.36 15.00 17.84
N THR A 103 25.92 15.45 19.01
CA THR A 103 25.87 14.66 20.25
C THR A 103 24.80 13.55 20.24
N LYS A 104 23.63 13.80 19.64
CA LYS A 104 22.52 12.83 19.53
C LYS A 104 22.82 11.74 18.49
N GLU A 105 23.55 12.07 17.42
CA GLU A 105 23.99 11.11 16.40
C GLU A 105 24.88 10.02 17.02
N LYS A 106 25.87 10.41 17.83
CA LYS A 106 26.74 9.47 18.55
C LYS A 106 25.98 8.53 19.49
N VAL A 107 24.93 9.03 20.14
CA VAL A 107 24.06 8.21 21.01
C VAL A 107 23.24 7.22 20.17
N ALA A 108 22.73 7.63 19.01
CA ALA A 108 22.02 6.75 18.09
C ALA A 108 22.93 5.64 17.54
N GLU A 109 24.17 5.98 17.14
CA GLU A 109 25.19 5.02 16.71
C GLU A 109 25.54 4.03 17.84
N ALA A 110 25.71 4.51 19.07
CA ALA A 110 25.98 3.64 20.22
C ALA A 110 24.83 2.65 20.50
N ILE A 111 23.58 3.10 20.39
CA ILE A 111 22.39 2.25 20.57
C ILE A 111 22.32 1.18 19.47
N LEU A 112 22.57 1.55 18.21
CA LEU A 112 22.57 0.60 17.08
C LEU A 112 23.67 -0.45 17.24
N ASN A 113 24.89 -0.01 17.58
CA ASN A 113 26.02 -0.90 17.80
C ASN A 113 25.77 -1.88 18.96
N HIS A 114 25.25 -1.39 20.09
CA HIS A 114 24.90 -2.22 21.24
C HIS A 114 23.83 -3.28 20.91
N ARG A 115 22.87 -2.92 20.05
CA ARG A 115 21.79 -3.83 19.63
C ARG A 115 22.31 -4.94 18.72
N VAL A 116 23.27 -4.64 17.84
CA VAL A 116 23.94 -5.63 16.99
C VAL A 116 24.69 -6.65 17.84
N THR A 117 25.40 -6.23 18.89
CA THR A 117 26.16 -7.13 19.78
C THR A 117 25.25 -8.14 20.50
N ILE A 118 24.05 -7.73 20.93
CA ILE A 118 23.08 -8.63 21.60
C ILE A 118 22.53 -9.69 20.64
N THR A 119 22.30 -9.33 19.36
CA THR A 119 21.80 -10.29 18.35
C THR A 119 22.84 -11.29 17.86
N GLN A 120 24.13 -11.07 18.18
CA GLN A 120 25.24 -11.97 17.87
C GLN A 120 25.50 -13.00 18.97
N SER A 121 24.46 -13.41 19.72
CA SER A 121 24.52 -14.57 20.59
C SER A 121 25.01 -15.82 19.79
N PRO A 122 25.68 -16.78 20.44
CA PRO A 122 26.51 -17.81 19.78
C PRO A 122 25.77 -18.70 18.77
N THR A 123 24.43 -18.70 18.73
CA THR A 123 23.63 -19.38 17.71
C THR A 123 23.82 -18.78 16.30
N THR A 124 24.14 -17.48 16.21
CA THR A 124 24.29 -16.75 14.93
C THR A 124 25.70 -16.88 14.32
N ARG A 125 26.66 -17.53 15.01
CA ARG A 125 28.01 -17.81 14.49
C ARG A 125 27.96 -18.58 13.16
N ASN A 126 26.96 -19.45 12.99
CA ASN A 126 26.74 -20.21 11.77
C ASN A 126 26.39 -19.32 10.57
N HIS A 127 25.64 -18.22 10.77
CA HIS A 127 25.22 -17.34 9.68
C HIS A 127 26.36 -16.43 9.17
N ALA A 128 27.25 -15.96 10.07
CA ALA A 128 28.44 -15.21 9.68
C ALA A 128 29.42 -16.09 8.89
N VAL A 129 29.63 -17.33 9.33
CA VAL A 129 30.42 -18.34 8.61
C VAL A 129 29.78 -18.66 7.26
N MET A 130 28.45 -18.87 7.20
CA MET A 130 27.74 -19.12 5.94
C MET A 130 27.83 -17.94 4.97
N LYS A 131 27.72 -16.68 5.44
CA LYS A 131 27.92 -15.49 4.60
C LYS A 131 29.36 -15.38 4.09
N ALA A 132 30.35 -15.66 4.92
CA ALA A 132 31.76 -15.65 4.50
C ALA A 132 32.04 -16.73 3.44
N THR A 133 31.55 -17.95 3.63
CA THR A 133 31.70 -19.05 2.65
C THR A 133 30.99 -18.75 1.33
N LEU A 134 29.81 -18.14 1.37
CA LEU A 134 29.10 -17.72 0.15
C LEU A 134 29.86 -16.62 -0.60
N ALA A 135 30.40 -15.64 0.12
CA ALA A 135 31.21 -14.57 -0.47
C ALA A 135 32.49 -15.11 -1.12
N GLN A 136 33.18 -16.07 -0.48
CA GLN A 136 34.35 -16.75 -1.06
C GLN A 136 33.99 -17.55 -2.33
N ARG A 137 32.83 -18.24 -2.35
CA ARG A 137 32.36 -18.98 -3.52
C ARG A 137 31.98 -18.08 -4.69
N LEU A 138 31.38 -16.93 -4.41
CA LEU A 138 31.04 -15.94 -5.45
C LEU A 138 32.31 -15.33 -6.06
N ARG A 139 33.29 -14.94 -5.23
CA ARG A 139 34.60 -14.48 -5.72
C ARG A 139 35.32 -15.52 -6.58
N ALA A 140 35.38 -16.76 -6.12
CA ALA A 140 35.98 -17.87 -6.88
C ALA A 140 35.21 -18.25 -8.17
N ARG A 141 33.95 -17.81 -8.30
CA ARG A 141 33.14 -17.97 -9.53
C ARG A 141 33.38 -16.81 -10.48
N GLU A 142 33.51 -15.60 -9.96
CA GLU A 142 33.87 -14.39 -10.72
C GLU A 142 35.30 -14.48 -11.26
N GLU A 143 36.26 -14.96 -10.47
CA GLU A 143 37.64 -15.21 -10.89
C GLU A 143 37.71 -16.27 -12.00
N ARG A 144 36.92 -17.35 -11.90
CA ARG A 144 36.79 -18.36 -12.96
C ARG A 144 36.10 -17.84 -14.22
N ALA A 145 35.27 -16.81 -14.09
CA ALA A 145 34.62 -16.16 -15.23
C ALA A 145 35.51 -15.07 -15.85
N GLY A 146 36.60 -14.67 -15.19
CA GLY A 146 37.57 -13.69 -15.68
C GLY A 146 38.76 -14.28 -16.45
N GLU A 147 38.99 -15.59 -16.39
CA GLU A 147 40.14 -16.26 -17.03
C GLU A 147 39.80 -16.86 -18.41
N GLN A 148 38.99 -16.19 -19.21
CA GLN A 148 38.98 -16.38 -20.67
C GLN A 148 38.38 -15.13 -21.34
N VAL A 149 39.23 -14.40 -22.04
CA VAL A 149 39.07 -13.81 -23.40
C VAL A 149 40.01 -12.63 -23.46
N THR A 150 41.26 -12.89 -23.84
CA THR A 150 42.14 -11.92 -24.48
C THR A 150 41.91 -12.01 -25.99
N PRO A 151 41.21 -11.06 -26.63
CA PRO A 151 41.34 -10.91 -28.06
C PRO A 151 42.58 -10.05 -28.32
N SER A 152 43.65 -10.68 -28.79
CA SER A 152 44.77 -10.00 -29.43
C SER A 152 44.27 -9.26 -30.68
N GLU A 153 44.36 -7.93 -30.68
CA GLU A 153 44.37 -7.09 -31.89
C GLU A 153 45.77 -7.12 -32.56
N PRO A 154 45.98 -6.48 -33.73
CA PRO A 154 45.40 -6.73 -35.06
C PRO A 154 46.57 -6.91 -36.07
N GLU A 155 46.49 -6.37 -37.29
CA GLU A 155 47.43 -6.45 -38.44
C GLU A 155 47.13 -7.66 -39.39
N ASP A 156 46.90 -7.53 -40.70
CA ASP A 156 47.15 -6.42 -41.61
C ASP A 156 46.50 -6.65 -43.01
N THR A 157 46.25 -5.52 -43.71
CA THR A 157 46.40 -5.31 -45.17
C THR A 157 45.32 -5.72 -46.21
N SER A 158 44.83 -4.66 -46.90
CA SER A 158 44.39 -4.57 -48.32
C SER A 158 43.03 -5.18 -48.70
N ALA A 159 42.17 -4.63 -49.58
CA ALA A 159 42.28 -3.57 -50.58
C ALA A 159 40.85 -3.04 -50.91
N THR A 160 40.76 -1.72 -51.07
CA THR A 160 39.98 -0.86 -52.00
C THR A 160 38.59 -1.26 -52.57
N PRO A 161 37.70 -0.27 -52.82
CA PRO A 161 36.25 -0.43 -52.98
C PRO A 161 35.82 -0.49 -54.47
N THR A 162 34.62 -1.00 -54.74
CA THR A 162 33.95 -0.79 -56.03
C THR A 162 32.45 -0.60 -55.81
N LEU A 163 32.02 0.63 -56.07
CA LEU A 163 30.66 1.03 -56.44
C LEU A 163 30.16 0.20 -57.60
N GLU A 164 28.94 -0.33 -57.53
CA GLU A 164 27.96 -0.28 -58.63
C GLU A 164 26.52 -0.33 -58.07
N ILE A 165 25.76 0.73 -58.31
CA ILE A 165 24.28 0.72 -58.35
C ILE A 165 23.92 0.74 -59.85
N PRO A 166 23.02 -0.14 -60.31
CA PRO A 166 21.85 0.34 -61.05
C PRO A 166 20.58 -0.44 -60.64
N SER A 167 19.49 0.25 -60.28
CA SER A 167 18.36 0.68 -61.12
C SER A 167 17.31 -0.41 -61.38
N ASP A 168 16.05 0.05 -61.31
CA ASP A 168 14.82 -0.55 -61.87
C ASP A 168 13.98 -1.46 -60.93
N THR A 169 12.88 -0.93 -60.35
CA THR A 169 11.48 -0.94 -60.87
C THR A 169 10.82 -2.31 -60.64
N VAL A 170 9.76 -2.47 -59.83
CA VAL A 170 8.32 -2.28 -60.11
C VAL A 170 7.49 -2.40 -58.80
N PRO A 171 6.40 -1.65 -58.60
CA PRO A 171 5.43 -1.88 -57.52
C PRO A 171 4.34 -2.89 -57.93
N ILE A 172 3.97 -3.81 -57.05
CA ILE A 172 2.80 -4.68 -57.26
C ILE A 172 1.82 -4.46 -56.12
N GLU A 173 0.74 -3.75 -56.44
CA GLU A 173 -0.54 -3.76 -55.75
C GLU A 173 -1.24 -5.13 -55.86
N GLY A 174 -2.01 -5.48 -54.84
CA GLY A 174 -3.32 -6.12 -55.02
C GLY A 174 -3.38 -7.66 -54.97
N ARG A 175 -4.03 -8.16 -53.91
CA ARG A 175 -5.09 -9.20 -53.92
C ARG A 175 -5.58 -9.38 -52.48
N GLU A 176 -6.78 -8.87 -52.21
CA GLU A 176 -8.05 -9.61 -52.04
C GLU A 176 -8.27 -10.07 -50.59
#